data_AF-A0A958J1T0-F1
#
_entry.id   AF-A0A958J1T0-F1
#
_cell.length_a   1.000
_cell.length_b   1.000
_cell.length_c   1.000
_cell.angle_alpha   90.00
_cell.angle_beta   90.00
_cell.angle_gamma   90.00
#
_symmetry.space_group_name_H-M   'P 1'
#
loop_
_entity.id
_entity.type
_entity.pdbx_description
1 polymer ?
#
loop_
_entity_poly.entity_id
_entity_poly.type
_entity_poly.pdbx_seq_one_letter_code
_entity_poly.pdbx_strand_id
1 'polypeptide(L)' 'MRVLFLNSCVNGGGAGRSLENYFKHMDSHIEAHIVLPEKGVLGEVFEQKARVWVIPEFVERIHRSAYQ' A
#
# COMPACT_ATOMS: atom_id res chain seq x y z
N MET A 1 2.57 -3.20 16.90
CA MET A 1 2.59 -1.80 16.40
C MET A 1 1.67 -1.72 15.20
N ARG A 2 0.89 -0.64 15.04
CA ARG A 2 0.01 -0.45 13.87
C ARG A 2 0.65 0.49 12.87
N VAL A 3 0.68 0.09 11.59
CA VAL A 3 1.29 0.89 10.52
C VAL A 3 0.32 0.98 9.35
N LEU A 4 0.14 2.20 8.84
CA LEU A 4 -0.64 2.49 7.64
C LEU A 4 0.30 2.81 6.48
N PHE A 5 0.25 1.99 5.44
CA PHE A 5 0.99 2.17 4.20
C PHE A 5 0.10 2.83 3.15
N LEU A 6 0.64 3.82 2.45
CA LEU A 6 -0.02 4.53 1.37
C LEU A 6 0.74 4.19 0.08
N ASN A 7 0.11 3.46 -0.84
CA ASN A 7 0.79 3.01 -2.06
C ASN A 7 -0.10 3.19 -3.30
N SER A 8 0.36 4.01 -4.25
CA SER A 8 -0.32 4.21 -5.53
C SER A 8 0.15 3.23 -6.61
N CYS A 9 1.26 2.54 -6.39
CA CYS A 9 1.84 1.59 -7.33
C CYS A 9 1.19 0.21 -7.18
N VAL A 10 0.11 -0.03 -7.91
CA VAL A 10 -0.74 -1.25 -7.77
C VAL A 10 -0.36 -2.39 -8.73
N ASN A 11 0.29 -2.09 -9.85
CA ASN A 11 0.65 -3.07 -10.88
C ASN A 11 2.18 -3.33 -10.99
N GLY A 12 2.98 -2.68 -10.15
CA GLY A 12 4.45 -2.73 -10.21
C GLY A 12 5.09 -1.35 -10.03
N GLY A 13 6.38 -1.24 -10.35
CA GLY A 13 7.20 -0.04 -10.12
C GLY A 13 8.10 -0.17 -8.89
N GLY A 14 9.06 0.75 -8.74
CA GLY A 14 10.06 0.70 -7.67
C GLY A 14 9.44 0.64 -6.29
N ALA A 15 8.56 1.60 -5.96
CA ALA A 15 7.90 1.66 -4.66
C ALA A 15 7.02 0.43 -4.39
N GLY A 16 6.23 -0.01 -5.36
CA GLY A 16 5.36 -1.19 -5.21
C GLY A 16 6.15 -2.48 -4.95
N ARG A 17 7.25 -2.70 -5.69
CA ARG A 17 8.11 -3.89 -5.51
C ARG A 17 8.93 -3.85 -4.22
N SER A 18 9.39 -2.66 -3.82
CA SER A 18 10.06 -2.49 -2.52
C SER A 18 9.10 -2.79 -1.37
N LEU A 19 7.85 -2.34 -1.46
CA LEU A 19 6.83 -2.62 -0.46
C LEU A 19 6.48 -4.12 -0.43
N GLU A 20 6.29 -4.76 -1.58
CA GLU A 20 6.14 -6.22 -1.69
C GLU A 20 7.26 -6.96 -0.97
N ASN A 21 8.52 -6.56 -1.19
CA ASN A 21 9.67 -7.18 -0.54
C ASN A 21 9.71 -6.93 0.98
N TYR A 22 9.29 -5.74 1.43
CA TYR A 22 9.13 -5.46 2.85
C TYR A 22 8.11 -6.41 3.50
N PHE A 23 6.93 -6.58 2.89
CA PHE A 23 5.90 -7.50 3.39
C PHE A 23 6.34 -8.97 3.43
N LYS A 24 7.30 -9.38 2.58
CA LYS A 24 7.90 -10.73 2.66
C LYS A 24 8.64 -10.96 3.96
N HIS A 25 9.30 -9.93 4.50
CA HIS A 25 10.16 -10.00 5.68
C HIS A 25 9.59 -9.23 6.88
N MET A 26 8.34 -8.77 6.79
CA MET A 26 7.70 -7.97 7.82
C MET A 26 7.59 -8.76 9.11
N ASP A 27 7.97 -8.11 10.20
CA ASP A 27 7.88 -8.69 11.53
C ASP A 27 6.41 -8.96 11.92
N SER A 28 6.16 -10.09 12.58
CA SER A 28 4.83 -10.55 12.96
C SER A 28 4.15 -9.67 14.01
N HIS A 29 4.89 -8.82 14.74
CA HIS A 29 4.31 -7.86 15.68
C HIS A 29 3.72 -6.61 15.03
N ILE A 30 3.85 -6.46 13.71
CA ILE A 30 3.31 -5.34 12.94
C ILE A 30 1.92 -5.69 12.41
N GLU A 31 0.92 -4.94 12.84
CA GLU A 31 -0.42 -4.97 12.28
C GLU A 31 -0.47 -3.96 11.12
N ALA A 32 -0.36 -4.48 9.90
CA ALA A 32 -0.26 -3.67 8.70
C ALA A 32 -1.62 -3.41 8.04
N HIS A 33 -1.84 -2.15 7.69
CA HIS A 33 -2.95 -1.70 6.88
C HIS A 33 -2.40 -0.99 5.66
N ILE A 34 -3.02 -1.17 4.48
CA ILE A 34 -2.57 -0.53 3.24
C ILE A 34 -3.73 0.09 2.49
N VAL A 35 -3.54 1.33 2.04
CA VAL A 35 -4.47 2.04 1.15
C VAL A 35 -3.93 2.01 -0.26
N LEU A 36 -4.78 1.61 -1.20
CA LEU A 36 -4.52 1.58 -2.62
C LEU A 36 -5.64 2.32 -3.38
N PRO A 37 -5.37 2.92 -4.54
CA PRO A 37 -6.41 3.52 -5.38
C PRO A 37 -7.30 2.48 -6.06
N GLU A 38 -6.70 1.36 -6.42
CA GLU A 38 -7.37 0.18 -6.98
C GLU A 38 -6.60 -1.05 -6.51
N LYS A 39 -7.13 -2.25 -6.74
CA LYS A 39 -6.48 -3.46 -6.25
C LYS A 39 -5.17 -3.75 -7.00
N GLY A 40 -5.25 -3.84 -8.33
CA GLY A 40 -4.12 -4.26 -9.18
C GLY A 40 -3.52 -5.61 -8.75
N VAL A 41 -2.40 -5.98 -9.38
CA VAL A 41 -1.69 -7.25 -9.09
C VAL A 41 -1.14 -7.26 -7.66
N LEU A 42 -0.62 -6.14 -7.17
CA LEU A 42 0.01 -6.08 -5.84
C LEU A 42 -1.02 -6.05 -4.71
N GLY A 43 -2.22 -5.52 -4.92
CA GLY A 43 -3.28 -5.54 -3.90
C GLY A 43 -3.69 -6.96 -3.51
N GLU A 44 -3.78 -7.88 -4.48
CA GLU A 44 -4.02 -9.31 -4.21
C GLU A 44 -2.90 -9.94 -3.37
N VAL A 45 -1.65 -9.56 -3.63
CA VAL A 45 -0.50 -10.03 -2.85
C VAL A 45 -0.56 -9.49 -1.42
N PHE A 46 -0.94 -8.23 -1.23
CA PHE A 46 -0.98 -7.60 0.09
C PHE A 46 -2.10 -8.11 0.98
N GLU A 47 -3.26 -8.50 0.43
CA GLU A 47 -4.38 -9.06 1.22
C GLU A 47 -4.00 -10.30 2.03
N GLN A 48 -2.95 -11.01 1.63
CA GLN A 48 -2.45 -12.18 2.35
C GLN A 48 -1.73 -11.84 3.67
N LYS A 49 -1.29 -10.58 3.82
CA LYS A 49 -0.43 -10.14 4.95
C LYS A 49 -0.85 -8.82 5.60
N ALA A 50 -1.80 -8.11 5.02
CA ALA A 50 -2.26 -6.80 5.48
C ALA A 50 -3.76 -6.65 5.28
N ARG A 51 -4.37 -5.74 6.05
CA ARG A 51 -5.71 -5.27 5.73
C ARG A 51 -5.63 -4.26 4.58
N VAL A 52 -6.26 -4.58 3.47
CA VAL A 52 -6.28 -3.71 2.28
C VAL A 52 -7.55 -2.84 2.28
N TRP A 53 -7.35 -1.56 2.00
CA TRP A 53 -8.41 -0.59 1.75
C TRP A 53 -8.24 -0.01 0.36
N VAL A 54 -9.28 -0.16 -0.47
CA VAL A 54 -9.31 0.43 -1.81
C VAL A 54 -10.08 1.74 -1.73
N ILE A 55 -9.40 2.84 -2.00
CA ILE A 55 -9.95 4.20 -1.97
C ILE A 55 -9.57 4.87 -3.30
N PRO A 56 -10.44 4.85 -4.33
CA PRO A 56 -10.12 5.38 -5.67
C PRO A 56 -9.58 6.81 -5.67
N GLU A 57 -10.09 7.67 -4.79
CA GLU A 57 -9.71 9.08 -4.68
C GLU A 57 -8.35 9.29 -3.98
N PHE A 58 -7.69 8.22 -3.55
CA PHE A 58 -6.41 8.26 -2.85
C PHE A 58 -5.31 8.98 -3.64
N VAL A 59 -5.19 8.72 -4.95
CA VAL A 59 -4.17 9.34 -5.81
C VAL A 59 -4.40 10.84 -5.94
N GLU A 60 -5.65 11.25 -6.16
CA GLU A 60 -6.00 12.67 -6.27
C GLU A 60 -5.73 13.44 -4.96
N ARG A 61 -5.93 12.79 -3.81
CA ARG A 61 -5.70 13.42 -2.49
C ARG A 61 -4.22 13.59 -2.16
N ILE A 62 -3.37 12.65 -2.56
CA ILE A 62 -1.91 12.79 -2.40
C ILE A 62 -1.39 13.94 -3.27
N HIS A 63 -1.86 14.07 -4.52
CA HIS A 63 -1.42 15.14 -5.41
C HIS A 63 -1.82 16.54 -4.94
N ARG A 64 -2.93 16.68 -4.20
CA ARG A 64 -3.33 17.95 -3.59
C ARG A 64 -2.52 18.34 -2.36
N SER A 65 -1.84 17.38 -1.71
CA SER A 65 -1.08 17.64 -0.47
C SER A 65 0.40 17.95 -0.70
N ALA A 66 0.89 17.83 -1.94
CA ALA A 66 2.24 18.28 -2.28
C ALA A 66 2.20 19.79 -2.57
N TYR A 67 2.77 20.59 -1.67
CA TYR A 67 2.98 22.05 -1.77
C TYR A 67 1.76 22.96 -1.49
N GLN A 68 1.16 22.84 -0.31
CA GLN A 68 0.51 23.98 0.35
C GLN A 68 1.15 24.26 1.69
#